data_AF-A0A9R1CAR2-F1
#
_entry.id   AF-A0A9R1CAR2-F1
#
_cell.length_a   1.000
_cell.length_b   1.000
_cell.length_c   1.000
_cell.angle_alpha   90.00
_cell.angle_beta   90.00
_cell.angle_gamma   90.00
#
_symmetry.space_group_name_H-M   'P 1'
#
loop_
_entity.id
_entity.type
_entity.pdbx_description
1 polymer ?
#
loop_
_entity_poly.entity_id
_entity_poly.type
_entity_poly.pdbx_seq_one_letter_code
_entity_poly.pdbx_strand_id
1 'polypeptide(L)'
;MVEIKYARLKGVYKILWLRYVYGVDLNQHCMKSLLGHNDKRVRGYMRELRNLTLEESKWYYLCGVDEYWRWEKNLHLAFVRSVGSEIIIDNEFIQCHIVNARQIQIDNTSIDWGLPQARNKLYNTCRNWWFANYIAKQGAQQAYRQLTFF
;
A
#
# COMPACT_ATOMS: atom_id res chain seq x y z
N MET A 1 -14.55 0.57 13.26
CA MET A 1 -13.99 0.91 11.94
C MET A 1 -12.53 1.26 12.10
N VAL A 2 -11.73 1.19 11.03
CA VAL A 2 -10.34 1.67 11.06
C VAL A 2 -10.36 3.19 11.00
N GLU A 3 -9.52 3.84 11.81
CA GLU A 3 -9.41 5.29 11.83
C GLU A 3 -7.96 5.72 11.96
N ILE A 4 -7.53 6.63 11.10
CA ILE A 4 -6.26 7.33 11.26
C ILE A 4 -6.52 8.53 12.19
N LYS A 5 -6.13 8.40 13.46
CA LYS A 5 -6.24 9.49 14.44
C LYS A 5 -5.36 10.66 14.00
N TYR A 6 -4.12 10.35 13.67
CA TYR A 6 -3.22 11.28 12.99
C TYR A 6 -2.18 10.53 12.17
N ALA A 7 -1.68 11.16 11.12
CA ALA A 7 -0.51 10.74 10.39
C ALA A 7 0.22 11.99 9.87
N ARG A 8 1.29 12.39 10.56
CA ARG A 8 2.15 13.51 10.18
C ARG A 8 3.25 13.01 9.25
N LEU A 9 3.30 13.55 8.04
CA LEU A 9 4.25 13.19 7.02
C LEU A 9 5.54 13.99 7.24
N LYS A 10 6.64 13.29 7.50
CA LYS A 10 7.95 13.92 7.72
C LYS A 10 8.67 14.25 6.41
N GLY A 11 8.40 13.46 5.37
CA GLY A 11 8.81 13.76 3.99
C GLY A 11 7.84 14.69 3.26
N VAL A 12 8.26 15.15 2.07
CA VAL A 12 7.35 15.79 1.08
C VAL A 12 7.03 14.77 0.01
N TYR A 13 5.76 14.37 -0.08
CA TYR A 13 5.33 13.34 -1.01
C TYR A 13 4.57 13.96 -2.18
N LYS A 14 5.20 14.04 -3.35
CA LYS A 14 4.56 14.57 -4.58
C LYS A 14 3.35 13.75 -4.99
N ILE A 15 3.42 12.43 -4.80
CA ILE A 15 2.28 11.53 -4.94
C ILE A 15 2.00 10.95 -3.56
N LEU A 16 0.78 11.07 -3.07
CA LEU A 16 0.32 10.44 -1.85
C LEU A 16 -1.08 9.90 -2.08
N TRP A 17 -1.32 8.66 -1.67
CA TRP A 17 -2.64 8.06 -1.74
C TRP A 17 -2.80 7.00 -0.65
N LEU A 18 -4.05 6.85 -0.18
CA LEU A 18 -4.51 5.76 0.65
C LEU A 18 -5.46 4.91 -0.19
N ARG A 19 -5.21 3.61 -0.27
CA ARG A 19 -5.97 2.69 -1.12
C ARG A 19 -6.69 1.63 -0.30
N TYR A 20 -7.97 1.46 -0.59
CA TYR A 20 -8.77 0.32 -0.19
C TYR A 20 -8.52 -0.79 -1.20
N VAL A 21 -7.84 -1.87 -0.79
CA VAL A 21 -7.40 -2.96 -1.68
C VAL A 21 -8.28 -4.19 -1.49
N TYR A 22 -8.81 -4.71 -2.60
CA TYR A 22 -9.71 -5.86 -2.64
C TYR A 22 -9.18 -7.02 -3.50
N GLY A 23 -8.18 -6.75 -4.34
CA GLY A 23 -7.55 -7.77 -5.17
C GLY A 23 -6.19 -7.30 -5.69
N VAL A 24 -5.59 -8.07 -6.58
CA VAL A 24 -4.30 -7.78 -7.18
C VAL A 24 -4.26 -8.15 -8.66
N ASP A 25 -3.40 -7.46 -9.41
CA ASP A 25 -3.01 -7.83 -10.77
C ASP A 25 -1.48 -7.84 -10.83
N LEU A 26 -0.89 -9.03 -10.71
CA LEU A 26 0.55 -9.18 -10.66
C LEU A 26 1.25 -8.96 -12.02
N ASN A 27 0.48 -8.78 -13.11
CA ASN A 27 1.00 -8.35 -14.40
C ASN A 27 1.19 -6.83 -14.49
N GLN A 28 0.70 -6.08 -13.51
CA GLN A 28 0.85 -4.63 -13.42
C GLN A 28 1.88 -4.26 -12.35
N HIS A 29 2.52 -3.09 -12.51
CA HIS A 29 3.46 -2.55 -11.54
C HIS A 29 2.84 -1.43 -10.71
N CYS A 30 3.47 -1.08 -9.58
CA CYS A 30 3.09 0.05 -8.74
C CYS A 30 1.62 -0.02 -8.29
N MET A 31 0.91 1.10 -8.23
CA MET A 31 -0.47 1.18 -7.74
C MET A 31 -1.44 0.29 -8.53
N LYS A 32 -1.18 0.08 -9.83
CA LYS A 32 -2.05 -0.74 -10.70
C LYS A 32 -2.05 -2.22 -10.29
N SER A 33 -0.99 -2.68 -9.60
CA SER A 33 -0.93 -4.06 -9.07
C SER A 33 -1.88 -4.31 -7.89
N LEU A 34 -2.35 -3.25 -7.25
CA LEU A 34 -3.29 -3.31 -6.14
C LEU A 34 -4.67 -2.95 -6.68
N LEU A 35 -5.57 -3.91 -6.87
CA LEU A 35 -6.94 -3.62 -7.30
C LEU A 35 -7.71 -3.01 -6.14
N GLY A 36 -8.33 -1.87 -6.40
CA GLY A 36 -8.67 -0.94 -5.34
C GLY A 36 -9.25 0.37 -5.84
N HIS A 37 -9.66 1.21 -4.90
CA HIS A 37 -9.88 2.63 -5.15
C HIS A 37 -9.22 3.44 -4.04
N ASN A 38 -8.92 4.70 -4.36
CA ASN A 38 -8.21 5.59 -3.44
C ASN A 38 -9.22 6.43 -2.66
N ASP A 39 -8.90 6.70 -1.40
CA ASP A 39 -9.62 7.71 -0.64
C ASP A 39 -9.36 9.10 -1.24
N LYS A 40 -10.43 9.77 -1.71
CA LYS A 40 -10.33 11.07 -2.40
C LYS A 40 -9.83 12.21 -1.51
N ARG A 41 -9.79 12.01 -0.19
CA ARG A 41 -9.32 12.97 0.81
C ARG A 41 -7.79 12.94 0.97
N VAL A 42 -7.11 11.89 0.48
CA VAL A 42 -5.65 11.74 0.57
C VAL A 42 -5.00 12.08 -0.76
N ARG A 43 -4.13 13.10 -0.77
CA ARG A 43 -3.54 13.66 -2.00
C ARG A 43 -2.08 14.07 -1.76
N GLY A 44 -1.32 14.21 -2.85
CA GLY A 44 0.06 14.68 -2.82
C GLY A 44 0.23 16.02 -2.09
N TYR A 45 1.44 16.25 -1.56
CA TYR A 45 1.85 17.45 -0.83
C TYR A 45 1.12 17.73 0.50
N MET A 46 0.24 16.85 0.96
CA MET A 46 -0.32 16.94 2.31
C MET A 46 0.80 16.82 3.36
N ARG A 47 0.63 17.51 4.49
CA ARG A 47 1.54 17.42 5.64
C ARG A 47 1.01 16.51 6.74
N GLU A 48 -0.30 16.37 6.82
CA GLU A 48 -0.93 15.49 7.79
C GLU A 48 -2.27 14.94 7.30
N LEU A 49 -2.63 13.78 7.86
CA LEU A 49 -4.00 13.25 7.90
C LEU A 49 -4.44 13.28 9.36
N ARG A 50 -5.71 13.61 9.63
CA ARG A 50 -6.23 13.67 10.99
C ARG A 50 -7.71 13.26 11.02
N ASN A 51 -8.09 12.49 12.05
CA ASN A 51 -9.46 12.02 12.30
C ASN A 51 -10.12 11.42 11.05
N LEU A 52 -9.37 10.62 10.29
CA LEU A 52 -9.83 10.04 9.03
C LEU A 52 -10.41 8.65 9.31
N THR A 53 -11.74 8.56 9.38
CA THR A 53 -12.44 7.26 9.40
C THR A 53 -12.40 6.65 8.00
N LEU A 54 -11.98 5.39 7.95
CA LEU A 54 -11.77 4.64 6.71
C LEU A 54 -12.98 3.80 6.36
N GLU A 55 -13.24 3.66 5.06
CA GLU A 55 -14.20 2.70 4.53
C GLU A 55 -13.75 1.26 4.83
N GLU A 56 -14.68 0.31 4.90
CA GLU A 56 -14.31 -1.07 5.16
C GLU A 56 -13.59 -1.69 3.95
N SER A 57 -12.39 -2.21 4.21
CA SER A 57 -11.58 -2.94 3.24
C SER A 57 -10.83 -4.09 3.92
N LYS A 58 -10.55 -5.15 3.15
CA LYS A 58 -9.76 -6.28 3.61
C LYS A 58 -8.30 -5.87 3.85
N TRP A 59 -7.77 -5.00 3.00
CA TRP A 59 -6.44 -4.44 3.11
C TRP A 59 -6.44 -2.93 2.83
N TYR A 60 -5.51 -2.23 3.48
CA TYR A 60 -5.27 -0.81 3.31
C TYR A 60 -3.80 -0.57 2.98
N TYR A 61 -3.54 0.44 2.17
CA TYR A 61 -2.18 0.81 1.79
C TYR A 61 -2.03 2.32 1.66
N LEU A 62 -1.23 2.93 2.53
CA LEU A 62 -0.80 4.32 2.42
C LEU A 62 0.57 4.37 1.75
N CYS A 63 0.63 5.03 0.59
CA CYS A 63 1.84 5.14 -0.22
C CYS A 63 2.16 6.61 -0.49
N GLY A 64 3.41 6.99 -0.26
CA GLY A 64 3.96 8.31 -0.60
C GLY A 64 5.18 8.17 -1.48
N VAL A 65 5.20 8.86 -2.63
CA VAL A 65 6.38 8.98 -3.50
C VAL A 65 7.04 10.32 -3.23
N ASP A 66 8.32 10.27 -2.90
CA ASP A 66 9.16 11.44 -2.61
C ASP A 66 9.12 12.47 -3.75
N GLU A 67 9.16 13.76 -3.40
CA GLU A 67 9.06 14.85 -4.38
C GLU A 67 10.16 14.87 -5.45
N TYR A 68 11.34 14.32 -5.12
CA TYR A 68 12.48 14.16 -6.02
C TYR A 68 12.65 12.71 -6.50
N TRP A 69 11.62 11.87 -6.35
CA TRP A 69 11.61 10.47 -6.81
C TRP A 69 12.69 9.59 -6.18
N ARG A 70 13.16 9.95 -4.97
CA ARG A 70 14.15 9.14 -4.23
C ARG A 70 13.50 7.90 -3.65
N TRP A 71 13.83 6.73 -4.21
CA TRP A 71 13.19 5.46 -3.87
C TRP A 71 13.28 5.12 -2.38
N GLU A 72 14.43 5.38 -1.76
CA GLU A 72 14.69 5.19 -0.33
C GLU A 72 13.85 6.10 0.56
N LYS A 73 13.30 7.19 0.03
CA LYS A 73 12.46 8.15 0.76
C LYS A 73 10.96 7.89 0.63
N ASN A 74 10.55 6.93 -0.21
CA ASN A 74 9.12 6.62 -0.39
C ASN A 74 8.52 6.01 0.88
N LEU A 75 7.36 6.53 1.28
CA LEU A 75 6.56 5.99 2.38
C LEU A 75 5.72 4.81 1.90
N HIS A 76 5.75 3.71 2.65
CA HIS A 76 4.86 2.57 2.43
C HIS A 76 4.37 2.02 3.76
N LEU A 77 3.05 2.08 3.99
CA LEU A 77 2.41 1.55 5.18
C LEU A 77 1.23 0.67 4.75
N ALA A 78 1.44 -0.64 4.80
CA ALA A 78 0.41 -1.66 4.60
C ALA A 78 -0.21 -2.05 5.93
N PHE A 79 -1.52 -2.21 5.98
CA PHE A 79 -2.23 -2.63 7.19
C PHE A 79 -3.57 -3.31 6.88
N VAL A 80 -4.09 -4.04 7.87
CA VAL A 80 -5.45 -4.61 7.85
C VAL A 80 -6.22 -4.19 9.09
N ARG A 81 -7.55 -4.29 9.00
CA ARG A 81 -8.43 -4.13 10.16
C ARG A 81 -8.11 -5.20 11.21
N SER A 82 -7.97 -4.77 12.45
CA SER A 82 -7.77 -5.62 13.63
C SER A 82 -8.35 -4.90 14.84
N VAL A 83 -9.54 -5.30 15.28
CA VAL A 83 -10.28 -4.61 16.34
C VAL A 83 -9.48 -4.60 17.64
N GLY A 84 -9.39 -3.44 18.29
CA GLY A 84 -8.62 -3.27 19.52
C GLY A 84 -7.10 -3.23 19.34
N SER A 85 -6.58 -3.47 18.13
CA SER A 85 -5.16 -3.27 17.81
C SER A 85 -4.90 -1.83 17.33
N GLU A 86 -3.67 -1.38 17.55
CA GLU A 86 -3.24 -0.05 17.15
C GLU A 86 -1.89 -0.11 16.42
N ILE A 87 -1.71 0.82 15.49
CA ILE A 87 -0.42 1.10 14.85
C ILE A 87 0.05 2.44 15.38
N ILE A 88 1.17 2.44 16.09
CA ILE A 88 1.86 3.65 16.54
C ILE A 88 3.28 3.59 15.95
N ILE A 89 3.58 4.51 15.03
CA ILE A 89 4.87 4.57 14.33
C ILE A 89 5.41 5.98 14.47
N ASP A 90 6.71 6.08 14.75
CA ASP A 90 7.47 7.32 14.66
C ASP A 90 8.83 7.00 14.04
N ASN A 91 8.94 7.20 12.71
CA ASN A 91 10.15 6.92 11.95
C ASN A 91 10.51 8.11 11.05
N GLU A 92 11.49 7.99 10.17
CA GLU A 92 11.97 9.04 9.28
C GLU A 92 10.95 9.51 8.23
N PHE A 93 9.92 8.69 7.94
CA PHE A 93 8.90 8.96 6.92
C PHE A 93 7.62 9.56 7.51
N ILE A 94 7.20 9.03 8.66
CA ILE A 94 5.87 9.28 9.22
C ILE A 94 5.86 9.17 10.75
N GLN A 95 5.04 10.01 11.37
CA GLN A 95 4.58 9.83 12.75
C GLN A 95 3.07 9.61 12.72
N CYS A 96 2.58 8.42 13.07
CA CYS A 96 1.15 8.11 12.98
C CYS A 96 0.59 7.27 14.12
N HIS A 97 -0.72 7.42 14.31
CA HIS A 97 -1.57 6.58 15.15
C HIS A 97 -2.80 6.16 14.37
N ILE A 98 -2.94 4.85 14.16
CA ILE A 98 -4.09 4.24 13.48
C ILE A 98 -4.73 3.22 14.43
N VAL A 99 -6.02 3.38 14.71
CA VAL A 99 -6.76 2.50 15.63
C VAL A 99 -7.58 1.46 14.87
N ASN A 100 -7.82 0.33 15.53
CA ASN A 100 -8.45 -0.86 14.96
C ASN A 100 -7.70 -1.43 13.75
N ALA A 101 -6.38 -1.35 13.75
CA ALA A 101 -5.53 -1.81 12.66
C ALA A 101 -4.28 -2.51 13.17
N ARG A 102 -3.74 -3.44 12.37
CA ARG A 102 -2.41 -4.01 12.55
C ARG A 102 -1.57 -3.82 11.29
N GLN A 103 -0.29 -3.49 11.48
CA GLN A 103 0.64 -3.32 10.37
C GLN A 103 0.93 -4.66 9.69
N ILE A 104 1.16 -4.60 8.38
CA ILE A 104 1.71 -5.68 7.58
C ILE A 104 3.12 -5.26 7.18
N GLN A 105 4.12 -6.06 7.58
CA GLN A 105 5.48 -5.87 7.09
C GLN A 105 5.56 -6.34 5.64
N ILE A 106 6.15 -5.51 4.79
CA ILE A 106 6.31 -5.79 3.35
C ILE A 106 7.80 -5.73 3.01
N ASP A 107 8.26 -6.74 2.30
CA ASP A 107 9.63 -6.84 1.81
C ASP A 107 9.66 -7.68 0.53
N ASN A 108 10.85 -7.83 -0.05
CA ASN A 108 11.05 -8.58 -1.29
C ASN A 108 10.90 -10.11 -1.10
N THR A 109 10.85 -10.64 0.12
CA THR A 109 10.65 -12.08 0.37
C THR A 109 9.23 -12.51 0.00
N SER A 110 8.31 -11.54 -0.06
CA SER A 110 6.94 -11.76 -0.48
C SER A 110 6.80 -12.08 -1.96
N ILE A 111 7.78 -11.73 -2.81
CA ILE A 111 7.72 -11.96 -4.26
C ILE A 111 7.58 -13.46 -4.58
N ASP A 112 6.68 -13.79 -5.50
CA ASP A 112 6.71 -15.07 -6.20
C ASP A 112 7.69 -14.97 -7.38
N TRP A 113 8.86 -15.60 -7.22
CA TRP A 113 9.93 -15.58 -8.22
C TRP A 113 9.64 -16.44 -9.46
N GLY A 114 8.55 -17.21 -9.46
CA GLY A 114 8.03 -17.91 -10.63
C GLY A 114 7.26 -16.99 -11.61
N LEU A 115 6.91 -15.78 -11.20
CA LEU A 115 6.17 -14.85 -12.06
C LEU A 115 7.04 -14.28 -13.18
N PRO A 116 6.50 -14.11 -14.41
CA PRO A 116 7.26 -13.56 -15.54
C PRO A 116 7.92 -12.21 -15.24
N GLN A 117 7.26 -11.38 -14.44
CA GLN A 117 7.74 -10.03 -14.09
C GLN A 117 8.75 -10.02 -12.94
N ALA A 118 8.95 -11.13 -12.21
CA ALA A 118 9.75 -11.13 -10.99
C ALA A 118 11.24 -10.79 -11.22
N ARG A 119 11.78 -11.07 -12.41
CA ARG A 119 13.16 -10.70 -12.74
C ARG A 119 13.31 -9.28 -13.27
N ASN A 120 12.20 -8.59 -13.54
CA ASN A 120 12.21 -7.20 -13.98
C ASN A 120 12.47 -6.27 -12.77
N LYS A 121 13.54 -5.47 -12.83
CA LYS A 121 13.94 -4.55 -11.76
C LYS A 121 12.82 -3.58 -11.37
N LEU A 122 12.02 -3.14 -12.33
CA LEU A 122 10.87 -2.24 -12.08
C LEU A 122 9.82 -2.89 -11.17
N TYR A 123 9.68 -4.21 -11.21
CA TYR A 123 8.72 -4.95 -10.41
C TYR A 123 9.35 -5.39 -9.08
N ASN A 124 10.52 -6.03 -9.12
CA ASN A 124 11.13 -6.60 -7.92
C ASN A 124 11.73 -5.58 -6.94
N THR A 125 11.79 -4.30 -7.30
CA THR A 125 12.10 -3.20 -6.37
C THR A 125 10.86 -2.38 -5.97
N CYS A 126 9.69 -2.68 -6.53
CA CYS A 126 8.47 -1.93 -6.25
C CYS A 126 7.79 -2.47 -4.98
N ARG A 127 7.80 -1.68 -3.90
CA ARG A 127 7.15 -2.05 -2.62
C ARG A 127 5.63 -2.23 -2.73
N ASN A 128 4.97 -1.60 -3.71
CA ASN A 128 3.56 -1.85 -3.98
C ASN A 128 3.37 -3.25 -4.57
N TRP A 129 4.29 -3.69 -5.43
CA TRP A 129 4.27 -5.03 -6.01
C TRP A 129 4.71 -6.09 -4.99
N TRP A 130 5.61 -5.76 -4.06
CA TRP A 130 5.90 -6.60 -2.88
C TRP A 130 4.64 -6.83 -2.06
N PHE A 131 3.88 -5.77 -1.78
CA PHE A 131 2.61 -5.89 -1.08
C PHE A 131 1.57 -6.68 -1.87
N ALA A 132 1.47 -6.47 -3.18
CA ALA A 132 0.56 -7.22 -4.04
C ALA A 132 0.87 -8.74 -4.00
N ASN A 133 2.15 -9.11 -4.08
CA ASN A 133 2.57 -10.51 -3.94
C ASN A 133 2.26 -11.06 -2.54
N TYR A 134 2.49 -10.28 -1.47
CA TYR A 134 2.15 -10.68 -0.11
C TYR A 134 0.66 -11.03 0.00
N ILE A 135 -0.24 -10.13 -0.42
CA ILE A 135 -1.69 -10.38 -0.28
C ILE A 135 -2.22 -11.42 -1.27
N ALA A 136 -1.57 -11.62 -2.43
CA ALA A 136 -1.85 -12.75 -3.31
C ALA A 136 -1.69 -14.08 -2.57
N LYS A 137 -0.59 -14.25 -1.81
CA LYS A 137 -0.35 -15.43 -0.96
C LYS A 137 -1.37 -15.57 0.17
N GLN A 138 -2.03 -14.47 0.57
CA GLN A 138 -3.12 -14.45 1.57
C GLN A 138 -4.51 -14.64 0.95
N GLY A 139 -4.60 -15.06 -0.32
CA GLY A 139 -5.88 -15.30 -1.00
C GLY A 139 -6.60 -14.03 -1.46
N ALA A 140 -5.87 -12.99 -1.86
CA ALA A 140 -6.47 -11.88 -2.60
C ALA A 140 -6.98 -12.35 -3.97
N GLN A 141 -8.12 -11.79 -4.40
CA GLN A 141 -8.64 -12.05 -5.74
C GLN A 141 -7.62 -11.57 -6.78
N GLN A 142 -7.24 -12.47 -7.69
CA GLN A 142 -6.41 -12.13 -8.84
C GLN A 142 -7.29 -11.58 -9.97
N ALA A 143 -6.81 -10.55 -10.68
CA ALA A 143 -7.41 -10.16 -11.95
C ALA A 143 -7.48 -11.39 -12.87
N TYR A 144 -8.66 -11.66 -13.42
CA TYR A 144 -8.83 -12.70 -14.42
C TYR A 144 -7.89 -12.40 -15.60
N ARG A 145 -7.04 -13.35 -15.97
CA ARG A 145 -6.51 -13.35 -17.34
C ARG A 145 -7.73 -13.49 -18.24
N GLN A 146 -8.02 -12.50 -19.07
CA GLN A 146 -8.74 -12.78 -20.29
C GLN A 146 -7.87 -13.78 -21.05
N LEU A 147 -8.24 -15.06 -21.02
CA LEU A 147 -7.81 -16.01 -22.02
C LEU A 147 -8.41 -15.48 -23.33
N THR A 148 -7.68 -14.62 -24.03
CA THR A 148 -7.90 -14.41 -25.45
C THR A 148 -7.58 -15.75 -26.11
N PHE A 149 -8.63 -16.53 -26.35
CA PHE A 149 -8.61 -17.61 -27.34
C PHE A 149 -8.39 -16.92 -28.68
N PHE A 150 -7.16 -16.99 -29.19
CA PHE A 150 -6.86 -16.78 -30.61
C PHE A 150 -6.71 -18.15 -31.24
#